data_AF-A0A1G2TE80-F1
#
_entry.id   AF-A0A1G2TE80-F1
#
_cell.length_a   1.000
_cell.length_b   1.000
_cell.length_c   1.000
_cell.angle_alpha   90.00
_cell.angle_beta   90.00
_cell.angle_gamma   90.00
#
_symmetry.space_group_name_H-M   'P 1'
#
loop_
_entity.id
_entity.type
_entity.pdbx_description
1 polymer ?
#
loop_
_entity_poly.entity_id
_entity_poly.type
_entity_poly.pdbx_seq_one_letter_code
_entity_poly.pdbx_strand_id
1 'polypeptide(L)'
;MKIDLRPKHAFFIILFILLIVYFLYQARFLILGPQVWIDNPQNDEIVEGSIIIMEGRSSNIAWISLNDRQIFTDEYGKWSEKLIVSPGLSIMTVKARDRFGRETKESVRIVLN
;
A
#
# COMPACT_ATOMS: atom_id res chain seq x y z
N MET A 1 -5.79 44.30 -5.74
CA MET A 1 -4.31 44.20 -5.70
C MET A 1 -3.85 43.71 -7.08
N LYS A 2 -3.38 44.62 -7.95
CA LYS A 2 -2.85 44.24 -9.28
C LYS A 2 -1.42 43.77 -9.07
N ILE A 3 -1.14 42.51 -9.36
CA ILE A 3 0.22 41.97 -9.29
C ILE A 3 0.91 42.38 -10.59
N ASP A 4 1.64 43.50 -10.57
CA ASP A 4 2.44 43.94 -11.71
C ASP A 4 3.69 43.05 -11.84
N LEU A 5 3.51 41.91 -12.51
CA LEU A 5 4.56 40.95 -12.82
C LEU A 5 5.45 41.50 -13.93
N ARG A 6 6.58 42.12 -13.58
CA ARG A 6 7.62 42.42 -14.57
C ARG A 6 8.17 41.10 -15.14
N PRO A 7 8.43 40.99 -16.45
CA PRO A 7 8.78 39.73 -17.11
C PRO A 7 10.03 39.05 -16.51
N LYS A 8 10.94 39.82 -15.95
CA LYS A 8 12.11 39.32 -15.21
C LYS A 8 11.77 38.49 -13.96
N HIS A 9 10.65 38.75 -13.30
CA HIS A 9 10.21 38.01 -12.10
C HIS A 9 9.33 36.81 -12.45
N ALA A 10 8.69 36.83 -13.63
CA ALA A 10 7.88 35.70 -14.11
C ALA A 10 8.73 34.42 -14.23
N PHE A 11 9.97 34.53 -14.72
CA PHE A 11 10.89 33.40 -14.79
C PHE A 11 11.17 32.78 -13.41
N PHE A 12 11.50 33.59 -12.42
CA PHE A 12 11.77 33.11 -11.05
C PHE A 12 10.53 32.49 -10.40
N ILE A 13 9.34 33.04 -10.66
CA ILE A 13 8.08 32.48 -10.16
C ILE A 13 7.82 31.11 -10.78
N ILE A 14 7.99 30.96 -12.10
CA ILE A 14 7.84 29.67 -12.79
C ILE A 14 8.84 28.65 -12.24
N LEU A 15 10.12 29.04 -12.10
CA LEU A 15 11.15 28.16 -11.54
C LEU A 15 10.80 27.74 -10.10
N PHE A 16 10.32 28.67 -9.27
CA PHE A 16 9.90 28.38 -7.91
C PHE A 16 8.70 27.42 -7.85
N ILE A 17 7.71 27.59 -8.73
CA ILE A 17 6.58 26.67 -8.85
C ILE A 17 7.06 25.27 -9.25
N LEU A 18 7.96 25.17 -10.24
CA LEU A 18 8.52 23.87 -10.66
C LEU A 18 9.27 23.17 -9.52
N LEU A 19 10.03 23.91 -8.72
CA LEU A 19 10.71 23.38 -7.54
C LEU A 19 9.72 22.89 -6.49
N ILE A 20 8.63 23.63 -6.22
CA ILE A 20 7.58 23.20 -5.29
C ILE A 20 6.91 21.92 -5.80
N VAL A 21 6.54 21.87 -7.07
CA VAL A 21 5.91 20.68 -7.68
C VAL A 21 6.84 19.47 -7.58
N TYR A 22 8.12 19.65 -7.88
CA TYR A 22 9.12 18.59 -7.76
C TYR A 22 9.30 18.14 -6.31
N PHE A 23 9.37 19.08 -5.36
CA PHE A 23 9.49 18.77 -3.94
C PHE A 23 8.28 17.99 -3.44
N LEU A 24 7.06 18.41 -3.77
CA LEU A 24 5.83 17.70 -3.42
C LEU A 24 5.79 16.31 -4.06
N TYR A 25 6.23 16.19 -5.32
CA TYR A 25 6.36 14.90 -5.99
C TYR A 25 7.30 14.00 -5.20
N GLN A 26 8.49 14.43 -4.81
CA GLN A 26 9.42 13.60 -4.05
C GLN A 26 8.94 13.30 -2.62
N ALA A 27 8.38 14.30 -1.95
CA ALA A 27 7.84 14.15 -0.60
C ALA A 27 6.65 13.17 -0.55
N ARG A 28 6.02 12.85 -1.68
CA ARG A 28 4.90 11.91 -1.74
C ARG A 28 5.21 10.59 -1.05
N PHE A 29 6.39 10.00 -1.21
CA PHE A 29 6.75 8.72 -0.57
C PHE A 29 6.87 8.81 0.95
N LEU A 30 7.05 10.01 1.50
CA LEU A 30 7.05 10.28 2.93
C LEU A 30 5.64 10.61 3.43
N ILE A 31 4.90 11.40 2.66
CA ILE A 31 3.56 11.90 3.04
C ILE A 31 2.52 10.78 2.90
N LEU A 32 2.56 9.99 1.82
CA LEU A 32 1.73 8.81 1.64
C LEU A 32 2.14 7.76 2.68
N GLY A 33 1.16 7.31 3.46
CA GLY A 33 1.34 6.24 4.44
C GLY A 33 1.57 4.87 3.78
N PRO A 34 1.71 3.81 4.60
CA PRO A 34 1.77 2.46 4.08
C PRO A 34 0.48 2.14 3.33
N GLN A 35 0.60 1.44 2.19
CA GLN A 35 -0.52 0.95 1.42
C GLN A 35 -0.37 -0.54 1.21
N VAL A 36 -1.48 -1.25 1.23
CA VAL A 36 -1.54 -2.69 1.00
C VAL A 36 -2.79 -3.02 0.20
N TRP A 37 -2.67 -3.98 -0.69
CA TRP A 37 -3.74 -4.50 -1.52
C TRP A 37 -3.66 -6.02 -1.52
N ILE A 38 -4.82 -6.65 -1.45
CA ILE A 38 -4.99 -8.09 -1.62
C ILE A 38 -5.50 -8.31 -3.04
N ASP A 39 -4.70 -8.97 -3.87
CA ASP A 39 -5.04 -9.27 -5.25
C ASP A 39 -5.73 -10.66 -5.36
N ASN A 40 -5.35 -11.59 -4.49
CA ASN A 40 -5.95 -12.92 -4.38
C ASN A 40 -5.94 -13.40 -2.92
N PRO A 41 -6.96 -14.10 -2.41
CA PRO A 41 -8.27 -14.37 -3.02
C PRO A 41 -9.18 -13.13 -3.05
N GLN A 42 -10.29 -13.22 -3.77
CA GLN A 42 -11.35 -12.21 -3.74
C GLN A 42 -12.18 -12.31 -2.46
N ASN A 43 -12.85 -11.22 -2.10
CA ASN A 43 -13.69 -11.22 -0.91
C ASN A 43 -14.91 -12.13 -1.09
N ASP A 44 -15.14 -12.98 -0.09
CA ASP A 44 -16.18 -14.02 -0.05
C ASP A 44 -15.99 -15.15 -1.08
N GLU A 45 -14.75 -15.36 -1.55
CA GLU A 45 -14.41 -16.47 -2.44
C GLU A 45 -14.54 -17.82 -1.72
N ILE A 46 -15.13 -18.79 -2.42
CA ILE A 46 -15.24 -20.18 -1.97
C ILE A 46 -14.01 -20.93 -2.46
N VAL A 47 -13.24 -21.47 -1.52
CA VAL A 47 -12.02 -22.22 -1.81
C VAL A 47 -12.27 -23.71 -1.61
N GLU A 48 -11.77 -24.53 -2.53
CA GLU A 48 -11.97 -25.99 -2.49
C GLU A 48 -10.90 -26.74 -1.67
N GLY A 49 -9.78 -26.07 -1.38
CA GLY A 49 -8.63 -26.65 -0.70
C GLY A 49 -8.39 -26.03 0.67
N SER A 50 -7.90 -26.84 1.61
CA SER A 50 -7.40 -26.37 2.90
C SER A 50 -6.12 -25.53 2.79
N ILE A 51 -5.49 -25.50 1.62
CA ILE A 51 -4.29 -24.71 1.34
C ILE A 51 -4.63 -23.71 0.24
N ILE A 52 -4.45 -22.43 0.53
CA ILE A 52 -4.65 -21.35 -0.43
C ILE A 52 -3.37 -20.53 -0.59
N ILE A 53 -3.26 -19.83 -1.70
CA ILE A 53 -2.19 -18.85 -1.95
C ILE A 53 -2.83 -17.47 -1.87
N MET A 54 -2.38 -16.67 -0.90
CA MET A 54 -2.74 -15.27 -0.82
C MET A 54 -1.66 -14.43 -1.50
N GLU A 55 -2.10 -13.52 -2.37
CA GLU A 55 -1.22 -12.66 -3.14
C GLU A 55 -1.68 -11.21 -3.05
N GLY A 56 -0.72 -10.31 -3.15
CA GLY A 56 -1.03 -8.90 -3.16
C GLY A 56 0.19 -8.02 -3.34
N ARG A 57 -0.03 -6.73 -3.14
CA ARG A 57 0.97 -5.68 -3.30
C ARG A 57 0.99 -4.76 -2.10
N SER A 58 2.14 -4.17 -1.84
CA SER A 58 2.29 -3.17 -0.79
C SER A 58 3.26 -2.07 -1.23
N SER A 59 3.05 -0.85 -0.75
CA SER A 59 3.92 0.29 -1.03
C SER A 59 4.13 1.14 0.23
N ASN A 60 5.27 1.82 0.30
CA ASN A 60 5.66 2.68 1.44
C ASN A 60 5.67 1.95 2.79
N ILE A 61 5.96 0.64 2.79
CA ILE A 61 6.01 -0.17 4.00
C ILE A 61 7.45 -0.36 4.50
N ALA A 62 7.60 -0.58 5.79
CA ALA A 62 8.80 -1.11 6.42
C ALA A 62 8.55 -2.48 7.06
N TRP A 63 7.29 -2.81 7.33
CA TRP A 63 6.86 -4.06 7.91
C TRP A 63 5.51 -4.50 7.33
N ILE A 64 5.35 -5.79 7.13
CA ILE A 64 4.09 -6.42 6.70
C ILE A 64 3.89 -7.74 7.44
N SER A 65 2.63 -8.00 7.81
CA SER A 65 2.23 -9.25 8.44
C SER A 65 0.90 -9.73 7.91
N LEU A 66 0.75 -11.05 7.83
CA LEU A 66 -0.46 -11.76 7.48
C LEU A 66 -0.92 -12.58 8.68
N ASN A 67 -2.09 -12.29 9.22
CA ASN A 67 -2.59 -12.85 10.48
C ASN A 67 -1.55 -12.76 11.61
N ASP A 68 -0.95 -11.57 11.77
CA ASP A 68 0.09 -11.28 12.76
C ASP A 68 1.43 -12.05 12.57
N ARG A 69 1.52 -12.95 11.58
CA ARG A 69 2.78 -13.55 11.14
C ARG A 69 3.49 -12.60 10.18
N GLN A 70 4.75 -12.28 10.45
CA GLN A 70 5.56 -11.50 9.52
C GLN A 70 5.67 -12.21 8.16
N ILE A 71 5.52 -11.44 7.09
CA ILE A 71 5.74 -11.87 5.70
C ILE A 71 6.67 -10.86 5.02
N PHE A 72 7.09 -11.14 3.79
CA PHE A 72 8.01 -10.28 3.05
C PHE A 72 7.49 -9.98 1.65
N THR A 73 7.88 -8.82 1.13
CA THR A 73 7.65 -8.45 -0.26
C THR A 73 8.92 -8.60 -1.09
N ASP A 74 8.76 -8.78 -2.39
CA ASP A 74 9.84 -8.65 -3.36
C ASP A 74 10.22 -7.17 -3.61
N GLU A 75 11.16 -6.96 -4.54
CA GLU A 75 11.65 -5.64 -4.99
C GLU A 75 10.57 -4.77 -5.66
N TYR A 76 9.48 -5.37 -6.13
CA TYR A 76 8.34 -4.68 -6.72
C TYR A 76 7.19 -4.45 -5.71
N GLY A 77 7.39 -4.83 -4.45
CA GLY A 77 6.38 -4.71 -3.40
C GLY A 77 5.30 -5.79 -3.47
N LYS A 78 5.48 -6.86 -4.25
CA LYS A 78 4.56 -7.99 -4.32
C LYS A 78 4.85 -9.00 -3.23
N TRP A 79 3.82 -9.67 -2.74
CA TRP A 79 3.94 -10.75 -1.76
C TRP A 79 3.03 -11.91 -2.17
N SER A 80 3.45 -13.14 -1.87
CA SER A 80 2.71 -14.36 -2.15
C SER A 80 2.98 -15.36 -1.02
N GLU A 81 1.92 -15.76 -0.33
CA GLU A 81 2.00 -16.51 0.92
C GLU A 81 1.03 -17.68 0.92
N LYS A 82 1.54 -18.87 1.21
CA LYS A 82 0.72 -20.07 1.34
C LYS A 82 0.13 -20.13 2.76
N LEU A 83 -1.17 -20.29 2.86
CA LEU A 83 -1.89 -20.39 4.13
C LEU A 83 -2.71 -21.66 4.20
N ILE A 84 -2.87 -22.15 5.44
CA ILE A 84 -3.82 -23.21 5.75
C ILE A 84 -5.10 -22.55 6.26
N VAL A 85 -6.22 -22.93 5.67
CA VAL A 85 -7.57 -22.43 5.98
C VAL A 85 -8.34 -23.52 6.69
N SER A 86 -9.06 -23.16 7.74
CA SER A 86 -9.96 -24.09 8.44
C SER A 86 -11.33 -24.12 7.76
N PRO A 87 -12.04 -25.25 7.78
CA PRO A 87 -13.40 -25.35 7.26
C PRO A 87 -14.32 -24.27 7.86
N GLY A 88 -15.20 -23.72 7.02
CA GLY A 88 -16.08 -22.60 7.36
C GLY A 88 -15.54 -21.24 6.93
N LEU A 89 -15.99 -20.20 7.61
CA LEU A 89 -15.60 -18.81 7.34
C LEU A 89 -14.27 -18.48 8.03
N SER A 90 -13.28 -18.10 7.24
CA SER A 90 -12.01 -17.56 7.73
C SER A 90 -11.84 -16.10 7.27
N ILE A 91 -11.27 -15.26 8.14
CA ILE A 91 -10.93 -13.88 7.83
C ILE A 91 -9.43 -13.76 7.85
N MET A 92 -8.85 -13.37 6.72
CA MET A 92 -7.41 -13.14 6.59
C MET A 92 -7.14 -11.65 6.64
N THR A 93 -6.25 -11.22 7.54
CA THR A 93 -5.92 -9.81 7.74
C THR A 93 -4.46 -9.56 7.40
N VAL A 94 -4.23 -8.64 6.46
CA VAL A 94 -2.91 -8.11 6.15
C VAL A 94 -2.75 -6.79 6.87
N LYS A 95 -1.67 -6.63 7.64
CA LYS A 95 -1.29 -5.38 8.29
C LYS A 95 0.03 -4.91 7.71
N ALA A 96 0.11 -3.63 7.41
CA ALA A 96 1.31 -3.00 6.91
C ALA A 96 1.64 -1.78 7.77
N ARG A 97 2.91 -1.62 8.11
CA ARG A 97 3.43 -0.49 8.89
C ARG A 97 4.60 0.13 8.15
N ASP A 98 4.68 1.46 8.17
CA ASP A 98 5.83 2.18 7.63
C ASP A 98 6.92 2.44 8.68
N ARG A 99 8.00 3.08 8.24
CA ARG A 99 9.14 3.43 9.10
C ARG A 99 8.84 4.51 10.16
N PHE A 100 7.69 5.18 10.04
CA PHE A 100 7.24 6.24 10.95
C PHE A 100 6.19 5.73 11.94
N GLY A 101 5.85 4.43 11.89
CA GLY A 101 4.87 3.81 12.77
C GLY A 101 3.42 3.99 12.33
N ARG A 102 3.15 4.55 11.14
CA ARG A 102 1.79 4.59 10.59
C ARG A 102 1.42 3.19 10.15
N GLU A 103 0.16 2.82 10.32
CA GLU A 103 -0.36 1.48 10.01
C GLU A 103 -1.57 1.55 9.08
N THR A 104 -1.69 0.54 8.22
CA THR A 104 -2.90 0.23 7.48
C THR A 104 -3.20 -1.26 7.59
N LYS A 105 -4.46 -1.63 7.40
CA LYS A 105 -4.91 -3.02 7.41
C LYS A 105 -5.95 -3.26 6.33
N GLU A 106 -5.84 -4.40 5.67
CA GLU A 106 -6.84 -4.91 4.74
C GLU A 106 -7.25 -6.31 5.18
N SER A 107 -8.48 -6.71 4.87
CA SER A 107 -8.98 -8.03 5.25
C SER A 107 -9.86 -8.61 4.17
N VAL A 108 -9.72 -9.92 3.97
CA VAL A 108 -10.51 -10.68 3.00
C VAL A 108 -11.19 -11.83 3.72
N ARG A 109 -12.47 -12.04 3.40
CA ARG A 109 -13.24 -13.18 3.86
C ARG A 109 -13.13 -14.31 2.85
N ILE A 110 -12.92 -15.52 3.34
CA ILE A 110 -12.87 -16.73 2.52
C ILE A 110 -13.70 -17.83 3.17
N VAL A 111 -14.30 -18.68 2.34
CA VAL A 111 -15.15 -19.77 2.79
C VAL A 111 -14.58 -21.08 2.27
N LEU A 112 -14.20 -21.98 3.18
CA LEU A 112 -13.85 -23.36 2.85
C LEU A 112 -15.06 -24.23 3.15
N ASN A 113 -15.55 -24.95 2.14
CA ASN A 113 -16.70 -25.85 2.26
C ASN A 113 -16.28 -27.29 2.58
#